data_AF-A0A645I5E7-F1
#
_entry.id   AF-A0A645I5E7-F1
#
_cell.length_a   1.000
_cell.length_b   1.000
_cell.length_c   1.000
_cell.angle_alpha   90.00
_cell.angle_beta   90.00
_cell.angle_gamma   90.00
#
_symmetry.space_group_name_H-M   'P 1'
#
loop_
_entity.id
_entity.type
_entity.pdbx_description
1 polymer ?
#
loop_
_entity_poly.entity_id
_entity_poly.type
_entity_poly.pdbx_seq_one_letter_code
_entity_poly.pdbx_strand_id
1 'polypeptide(L)'
;MPLLIILFLFGGIQLSKSFSLWKTERSAEPAKITSSDYTGKYDPADIRGSYSFKEIASLYNVKEEDFITGFKLNDINLKVKDLETLYSGSEIEIGTKSVRYFVALYNGIPFDKGEEEVFLPSSAVDLLLSTKNLNSEEIDYLKSHEGN
;
A
#
# COMPACT_ATOMS: atom_id res chain seq x y z
N MET A 1 26.45 48.08 28.89
CA MET A 1 25.98 47.69 27.54
C MET A 1 26.74 46.47 26.98
N PRO A 2 26.78 45.32 27.67
CA PRO A 2 26.86 44.03 26.95
C PRO A 2 25.89 42.94 27.44
N LEU A 3 25.20 43.14 28.58
CA LEU A 3 24.36 42.10 29.19
C LEU A 3 23.08 41.76 28.40
N LEU A 4 22.56 42.74 27.64
CA LEU A 4 21.31 42.59 26.87
C LEU A 4 21.47 41.68 25.65
N ILE A 5 22.69 41.59 25.10
CA ILE A 5 23.00 40.80 23.88
C ILE A 5 23.05 39.29 24.21
N ILE A 6 23.53 38.92 25.40
CA ILE A 6 23.60 37.52 25.85
C ILE A 6 22.19 36.95 26.09
N LEU A 7 21.26 37.78 26.56
CA LEU A 7 19.86 37.38 26.78
C LEU A 7 19.13 37.06 25.47
N PHE A 8 19.44 37.74 24.37
CA PHE A 8 18.89 37.43 23.04
C PHE A 8 19.56 36.21 22.39
N LEU A 9 20.86 36.01 22.59
CA LEU A 9 21.59 34.85 22.05
C LEU A 9 21.20 33.52 22.70
N PHE A 10 20.86 33.52 23.99
CA PHE A 10 20.41 32.31 24.70
C PHE A 10 18.88 32.22 24.90
N GLY A 11 18.14 33.32 24.84
CA GLY A 11 16.69 33.33 24.98
C GLY A 11 15.93 32.83 23.74
N GLY A 12 16.54 32.90 22.55
CA GLY A 12 15.90 32.48 21.30
C GLY A 12 15.80 30.97 21.08
N ILE A 13 16.69 30.18 21.70
CA ILE A 13 16.82 28.73 21.40
C ILE A 13 15.76 27.90 22.15
N GLN A 14 15.17 28.43 23.22
CA GLN A 14 14.17 27.71 24.01
C GLN A 14 12.73 27.87 23.47
N LEU A 15 12.48 28.87 22.63
CA LEU A 15 11.15 29.08 22.00
C LEU A 15 10.97 28.26 20.71
N SER A 16 12.05 27.81 20.06
CA SER A 16 11.95 26.95 18.88
C SER A 16 11.55 25.51 19.22
N LYS A 17 11.60 25.09 20.49
CA LYS A 17 11.28 23.72 20.91
C LYS A 17 9.79 23.48 21.18
N SER A 18 8.96 24.52 21.26
CA SER A 18 7.50 24.36 21.50
C SER A 18 6.66 24.41 20.22
N PHE A 19 7.26 24.65 19.05
CA PHE A 19 6.60 24.42 17.78
C PHE A 19 6.66 22.91 17.46
N SER A 20 5.90 22.10 18.20
CA SER A 20 5.47 20.75 17.79
C SER A 20 4.53 20.80 16.56
N LEU A 21 4.74 21.77 15.66
CA LEU A 21 3.98 22.02 14.45
C LEU A 21 4.58 21.33 13.22
N TRP A 22 5.57 20.46 13.42
CA TRP A 22 5.81 19.34 12.51
C TRP A 22 5.11 18.09 13.03
N LYS A 23 3.79 18.18 13.17
CA LYS A 23 2.96 17.04 12.83
C LYS A 23 2.92 16.98 11.31
N THR A 24 3.87 16.29 10.71
CA THR A 24 3.66 15.69 9.39
C THR A 24 2.66 14.55 9.59
N GLU A 25 1.42 14.90 9.94
CA GLU A 25 0.28 14.05 9.66
C GLU A 25 0.20 14.01 8.14
N ARG A 26 0.99 13.11 7.56
CA ARG A 26 0.82 12.68 6.18
C ARG A 26 -0.66 12.31 6.13
N SER A 27 -1.47 13.07 5.39
CA SER A 27 -2.85 12.67 5.13
C SER A 27 -2.76 11.31 4.46
N ALA A 28 -2.98 10.26 5.25
CA ALA A 28 -2.81 8.87 4.86
C ALA A 28 -4.05 8.34 4.14
N GLU A 29 -5.09 9.18 4.00
CA GLU A 29 -6.32 8.82 3.32
C GLU A 29 -6.10 8.85 1.80
N PRO A 30 -6.29 7.71 1.12
CA PRO A 30 -6.12 7.64 -0.32
C PRO A 30 -7.16 8.48 -1.07
N ALA A 31 -6.90 8.73 -2.36
CA ALA A 31 -7.91 9.27 -3.25
C ALA A 31 -9.14 8.35 -3.30
N LYS A 32 -10.35 8.94 -3.27
CA LYS A 32 -11.60 8.22 -3.47
C LYS A 32 -12.01 8.27 -4.93
N ILE A 33 -12.60 7.19 -5.43
CA ILE A 33 -13.21 7.15 -6.75
C ILE A 33 -14.44 8.07 -6.73
N THR A 34 -14.55 8.97 -7.71
CA THR A 34 -15.60 10.01 -7.80
C THR A 34 -16.57 9.81 -8.97
N SER A 35 -16.27 8.84 -9.83
CA SER A 35 -16.99 8.55 -11.06
C SER A 35 -17.09 7.03 -11.18
N SER A 36 -18.32 6.49 -11.28
CA SER A 36 -18.71 5.06 -11.38
C SER A 36 -19.47 4.51 -10.16
N ASP A 37 -19.86 3.24 -10.25
CA ASP A 37 -20.48 2.44 -9.18
C ASP A 37 -19.56 2.23 -7.96
N TYR A 38 -18.29 2.61 -8.05
CA TYR A 38 -17.31 2.53 -6.96
C TYR A 38 -17.17 3.85 -6.17
N THR A 39 -18.05 4.83 -6.42
CA THR A 39 -17.97 6.16 -5.81
C THR A 39 -17.84 6.08 -4.28
N GLY A 40 -16.86 6.79 -3.73
CA GLY A 40 -16.59 6.85 -2.29
C GLY A 40 -15.66 5.74 -1.76
N LYS A 41 -15.37 4.70 -2.55
CA LYS A 41 -14.29 3.75 -2.24
C LYS A 41 -12.92 4.38 -2.51
N TYR A 42 -11.91 3.97 -1.76
CA TYR A 42 -10.53 4.35 -2.04
C TYR A 42 -10.02 3.66 -3.31
N ASP A 43 -9.26 4.40 -4.12
CA ASP A 43 -8.66 3.91 -5.35
C ASP A 43 -7.41 3.06 -5.02
N PRO A 44 -7.37 1.77 -5.40
CA PRO A 44 -6.19 0.94 -5.22
C PRO A 44 -4.93 1.51 -5.89
N ALA A 45 -5.06 2.28 -6.97
CA ALA A 45 -3.92 2.89 -7.65
C ALA A 45 -3.12 3.88 -6.77
N ASP A 46 -3.74 4.42 -5.72
CA ASP A 46 -3.08 5.33 -4.77
C ASP A 46 -2.35 4.60 -3.62
N ILE A 47 -2.35 3.26 -3.59
CA ILE A 47 -1.49 2.50 -2.68
C ILE A 47 -0.02 2.80 -3.00
N ARG A 48 0.77 3.14 -1.98
CA ARG A 48 2.18 3.51 -2.12
C ARG A 48 3.06 2.52 -1.39
N GLY A 49 4.30 2.35 -1.86
CA GLY A 49 5.29 1.49 -1.21
C GLY A 49 5.53 1.82 0.28
N SER A 50 5.24 3.04 0.72
CA SER A 50 5.39 3.41 2.13
C SER A 50 4.27 2.91 3.06
N TYR A 51 3.16 2.43 2.51
CA TYR A 51 2.02 1.91 3.29
C TYR A 51 2.37 0.53 3.83
N SER A 52 1.91 0.25 5.04
CA SER A 52 1.91 -1.10 5.61
C SER A 52 0.71 -1.91 5.11
N PHE A 53 0.84 -3.23 5.10
CA PHE A 53 -0.30 -4.10 4.79
C PHE A 53 -1.46 -3.91 5.75
N LYS A 54 -1.18 -3.63 7.03
CA LYS A 54 -2.19 -3.28 8.04
C LYS A 54 -2.98 -2.02 7.67
N GLU A 55 -2.30 -0.97 7.25
CA GLU A 55 -2.97 0.27 6.81
C GLU A 55 -3.84 -0.01 5.58
N ILE A 56 -3.33 -0.78 4.61
CA ILE A 56 -4.08 -1.13 3.40
C ILE A 56 -5.31 -1.99 3.73
N ALA A 57 -5.16 -2.99 4.61
CA ALA A 57 -6.26 -3.82 5.09
C ALA A 57 -7.40 -2.97 5.66
N SER A 58 -7.06 -2.01 6.53
CA SER A 58 -8.03 -1.11 7.13
C SER A 58 -8.66 -0.14 6.12
N LEU A 59 -7.88 0.45 5.22
CA LEU A 59 -8.39 1.45 4.27
C LEU A 59 -9.27 0.81 3.18
N TYR A 60 -8.82 -0.32 2.64
CA TYR A 60 -9.44 -0.96 1.47
C TYR A 60 -10.35 -2.15 1.82
N ASN A 61 -10.64 -2.35 3.12
CA ASN A 61 -11.49 -3.43 3.63
C ASN A 61 -11.06 -4.83 3.15
N VAL A 62 -9.74 -5.07 3.16
CA VAL A 62 -9.15 -6.39 2.89
C VAL A 62 -8.82 -7.03 4.23
N LYS A 63 -9.07 -8.34 4.36
CA LYS A 63 -8.73 -9.06 5.59
C LYS A 63 -7.22 -9.13 5.77
N GLU A 64 -6.74 -8.90 7.00
CA GLU A 64 -5.31 -9.02 7.32
C GLU A 64 -4.80 -10.45 7.04
N GLU A 65 -5.60 -11.48 7.34
CA GLU A 65 -5.21 -12.88 7.11
C GLU A 65 -5.01 -13.21 5.63
N ASP A 66 -5.78 -12.54 4.76
CA ASP A 66 -5.69 -12.75 3.31
C ASP A 66 -4.40 -12.14 2.76
N PHE A 67 -3.90 -11.03 3.34
CA PHE A 67 -2.58 -10.51 3.02
C PHE A 67 -1.46 -11.40 3.54
N ILE A 68 -1.55 -11.85 4.78
CA ILE A 68 -0.56 -12.75 5.39
C ILE A 68 -0.42 -14.02 4.54
N THR A 69 -1.54 -14.61 4.15
CA THR A 69 -1.57 -15.83 3.33
C THR A 69 -1.14 -15.55 1.91
N GLY A 70 -1.75 -14.55 1.26
CA GLY A 70 -1.53 -14.25 -0.16
C GLY A 70 -0.09 -13.85 -0.47
N PHE A 71 0.51 -13.00 0.37
CA PHE A 71 1.87 -12.49 0.17
C PHE A 71 2.91 -13.15 1.09
N LYS A 72 2.55 -14.26 1.77
CA LYS A 72 3.43 -15.00 2.69
C LYS A 72 4.14 -14.10 3.71
N LEU A 73 3.40 -13.13 4.27
CA LEU A 73 3.97 -12.11 5.16
C LEU A 73 4.24 -12.68 6.56
N ASN A 74 5.39 -12.34 7.13
CA ASN A 74 5.71 -12.65 8.53
C ASN A 74 5.23 -11.57 9.52
N ASP A 75 4.96 -10.36 9.03
CA ASP A 75 4.47 -9.23 9.82
C ASP A 75 3.50 -8.40 8.98
N ILE A 76 2.29 -8.18 9.47
CA ILE A 76 1.27 -7.35 8.80
C ILE A 76 1.67 -5.85 8.76
N ASN A 77 2.62 -5.42 9.58
CA ASN A 77 3.14 -4.05 9.57
C ASN A 77 4.25 -3.84 8.53
N LEU A 78 4.66 -4.89 7.80
CA LEU A 78 5.61 -4.78 6.69
C LEU A 78 5.12 -3.74 5.68
N LYS A 79 6.03 -2.92 5.15
CA LYS A 79 5.68 -1.94 4.12
C LYS A 79 5.71 -2.58 2.75
N VAL A 80 4.84 -2.13 1.86
CA VAL A 80 4.73 -2.68 0.50
C VAL A 80 6.04 -2.60 -0.28
N LYS A 81 6.83 -1.54 -0.11
CA LYS A 81 8.16 -1.41 -0.75
C LYS A 81 9.15 -2.50 -0.33
N ASP A 82 8.95 -3.09 0.85
CA ASP A 82 9.86 -4.11 1.39
C ASP A 82 9.55 -5.50 0.77
N LEU A 83 8.48 -5.63 -0.05
CA LEU A 83 8.21 -6.84 -0.83
C LEU A 83 9.32 -7.17 -1.81
N GLU A 84 9.97 -6.16 -2.39
CA GLU A 84 11.11 -6.36 -3.30
C GLU A 84 12.27 -7.07 -2.59
N THR A 85 12.40 -6.87 -1.26
CA THR A 85 13.34 -7.62 -0.44
C THR A 85 12.82 -9.02 -0.10
N LEU A 86 11.52 -9.16 0.19
CA LEU A 86 10.90 -10.45 0.48
C LEU A 86 10.97 -11.42 -0.71
N TYR A 87 10.82 -10.90 -1.93
CA TYR A 87 10.80 -11.65 -3.18
C TYR A 87 12.09 -11.48 -4.00
N SER A 88 13.21 -11.05 -3.39
CA SER A 88 14.45 -10.78 -4.11
C SER A 88 15.05 -12.00 -4.83
N GLY A 89 14.62 -13.21 -4.46
CA GLY A 89 15.01 -14.46 -5.12
C GLY A 89 14.05 -14.95 -6.20
N SER A 90 12.96 -14.22 -6.46
CA SER A 90 12.00 -14.54 -7.51
C SER A 90 12.49 -14.01 -8.86
N GLU A 91 12.18 -14.73 -9.94
CA GLU A 91 12.45 -14.29 -11.32
C GLU A 91 11.42 -13.26 -11.80
N ILE A 92 10.31 -13.12 -11.07
CA ILE A 92 9.23 -12.17 -11.35
C ILE A 92 9.21 -11.04 -10.31
N GLU A 93 8.77 -9.85 -10.72
CA GLU A 93 8.65 -8.71 -9.82
C GLU A 93 7.34 -8.79 -9.02
N ILE A 94 7.47 -8.93 -7.70
CA ILE A 94 6.36 -8.74 -6.76
C ILE A 94 6.61 -7.46 -5.97
N GLY A 95 5.78 -6.45 -6.24
CA GLY A 95 5.98 -5.11 -5.71
C GLY A 95 4.70 -4.34 -5.47
N THR A 96 4.82 -3.01 -5.50
CA THR A 96 3.67 -2.13 -5.23
C THR A 96 2.52 -2.36 -6.21
N LYS A 97 2.83 -2.57 -7.50
CA LYS A 97 1.83 -2.81 -8.55
C LYS A 97 1.04 -4.10 -8.32
N SER A 98 1.71 -5.17 -7.85
CA SER A 98 1.09 -6.43 -7.44
C SER A 98 0.05 -6.20 -6.33
N VAL A 99 0.40 -5.43 -5.30
CA VAL A 99 -0.53 -5.13 -4.19
C VAL A 99 -1.73 -4.31 -4.69
N ARG A 100 -1.52 -3.31 -5.54
CA ARG A 100 -2.60 -2.51 -6.14
C ARG A 100 -3.58 -3.40 -6.90
N TYR A 101 -3.05 -4.30 -7.73
CA TYR A 101 -3.86 -5.20 -8.54
C TYR A 101 -4.62 -6.21 -7.68
N PHE A 102 -3.95 -6.81 -6.69
CA PHE A 102 -4.60 -7.71 -5.72
C PHE A 102 -5.78 -7.03 -5.02
N VAL A 103 -5.59 -5.82 -4.48
CA VAL A 103 -6.64 -5.08 -3.76
C VAL A 103 -7.81 -4.70 -4.69
N ALA A 104 -7.52 -4.36 -5.94
CA ALA A 104 -8.53 -4.07 -6.93
C ALA A 104 -9.41 -5.30 -7.23
N LEU A 105 -8.78 -6.44 -7.54
CA LEU A 105 -9.48 -7.71 -7.76
C LEU A 105 -10.26 -8.15 -6.51
N TYR A 106 -9.68 -8.01 -5.32
CA TYR A 106 -10.30 -8.35 -4.05
C TYR A 106 -11.64 -7.62 -3.82
N ASN A 107 -11.72 -6.38 -4.31
CA ASN A 107 -12.85 -5.48 -4.16
C ASN A 107 -13.74 -5.37 -5.41
N GLY A 108 -13.40 -6.11 -6.47
CA GLY A 108 -14.07 -6.03 -7.77
C GLY A 108 -13.96 -4.66 -8.44
N ILE A 109 -12.88 -3.92 -8.18
CA ILE A 109 -12.63 -2.59 -8.77
C ILE A 109 -11.81 -2.78 -10.06
N PRO A 110 -12.20 -2.15 -11.18
CA PRO A 110 -11.39 -2.16 -12.40
C PRO A 110 -9.99 -1.60 -12.14
N PHE A 111 -8.98 -2.27 -12.68
CA PHE A 111 -7.59 -1.85 -12.54
C PHE A 111 -6.91 -1.79 -13.89
N ASP A 112 -6.38 -0.60 -14.21
CA ASP A 112 -5.53 -0.42 -15.37
C ASP A 112 -4.13 -0.95 -15.08
N LYS A 113 -3.78 -2.06 -15.75
CA LYS A 113 -2.46 -2.69 -15.64
C LYS A 113 -1.39 -1.89 -16.40
N GLY A 114 -1.78 -0.98 -17.30
CA GLY A 114 -0.85 -0.34 -18.23
C GLY A 114 -0.24 -1.34 -19.21
N GLU A 115 0.94 -1.01 -19.74
CA GLU A 115 1.63 -1.83 -20.75
C GLU A 115 2.44 -2.98 -20.17
N GLU A 116 2.84 -2.90 -18.89
CA GLU A 116 3.64 -3.93 -18.23
C GLU A 116 2.74 -4.96 -17.53
N GLU A 117 3.13 -6.22 -17.63
CA GLU A 117 2.48 -7.32 -16.92
C GLU A 117 2.53 -7.13 -15.39
N VAL A 118 1.50 -7.63 -14.70
CA VAL A 118 1.41 -7.56 -13.25
C VAL A 118 1.32 -8.96 -12.69
N PHE A 119 2.38 -9.37 -12.00
CA PHE A 119 2.43 -10.68 -11.38
C PHE A 119 1.93 -10.64 -9.94
N LEU A 120 1.32 -11.74 -9.51
CA LEU A 120 0.96 -12.00 -8.12
C LEU A 120 1.65 -13.27 -7.62
N PRO A 121 1.93 -13.39 -6.32
CA PRO A 121 2.35 -14.66 -5.75
C PRO A 121 1.27 -15.73 -5.98
N SER A 122 1.66 -16.98 -6.25
CA SER A 122 0.70 -18.09 -6.43
C SER A 122 -0.26 -18.23 -5.25
N SER A 123 0.21 -18.01 -4.02
CA SER A 123 -0.63 -18.01 -2.83
C SER A 123 -1.72 -16.91 -2.85
N ALA A 124 -1.45 -15.76 -3.46
CA ALA A 124 -2.44 -14.70 -3.63
C ALA A 124 -3.44 -15.05 -4.74
N VAL A 125 -2.97 -15.70 -5.81
CA VAL A 125 -3.82 -16.18 -6.90
C VAL A 125 -4.80 -17.24 -6.41
N ASP A 126 -4.31 -18.27 -5.71
CA ASP A 126 -5.13 -19.33 -5.10
C ASP A 126 -6.20 -18.74 -4.16
N LEU A 127 -5.81 -17.75 -3.36
CA LEU A 127 -6.73 -17.06 -2.47
C LEU A 127 -7.84 -16.32 -3.23
N LEU A 128 -7.48 -15.57 -4.28
CA LEU A 128 -8.47 -14.84 -5.08
C LEU A 128 -9.42 -15.80 -5.80
N LEU A 129 -8.90 -16.87 -6.40
CA LEU A 129 -9.69 -17.89 -7.10
C LEU A 129 -10.66 -18.63 -6.19
N SER A 130 -10.30 -18.82 -4.91
CA SER A 130 -11.13 -19.54 -3.93
C SER A 130 -12.12 -18.66 -3.19
N THR A 131 -11.87 -17.35 -3.07
CA THR A 131 -12.66 -16.46 -2.21
C THR A 131 -13.41 -15.34 -2.94
N LYS A 132 -13.06 -15.04 -4.20
CA LYS A 132 -13.62 -13.92 -4.96
C LYS A 132 -14.33 -14.37 -6.22
N ASN A 133 -15.29 -13.56 -6.63
CA ASN A 133 -16.02 -13.76 -7.88
C ASN A 133 -15.27 -13.03 -9.00
N LEU A 134 -14.36 -13.74 -9.65
CA LEU A 134 -13.58 -13.24 -10.79
C LEU A 134 -14.26 -13.64 -12.09
N ASN A 135 -14.13 -12.81 -13.12
CA ASN A 135 -14.57 -13.17 -14.46
C ASN A 135 -13.56 -14.10 -15.15
N SER A 136 -13.95 -14.74 -16.25
CA SER A 136 -13.09 -15.71 -16.95
C SER A 136 -11.76 -15.10 -17.44
N GLU A 137 -11.77 -13.85 -17.90
CA GLU A 137 -10.56 -13.16 -18.39
C GLU A 137 -9.58 -12.90 -17.24
N GLU A 138 -10.08 -12.49 -16.07
CA GLU A 138 -9.27 -12.30 -14.86
C GLU A 138 -8.65 -13.63 -14.39
N ILE A 139 -9.42 -14.71 -14.41
CA ILE A 139 -8.94 -16.05 -14.02
C ILE A 139 -7.81 -16.51 -14.94
N ASP A 140 -8.00 -16.39 -16.26
CA ASP A 140 -7.00 -16.80 -17.24
C ASP A 140 -5.73 -15.95 -17.16
N TYR A 141 -5.88 -14.64 -16.92
CA TYR A 141 -4.76 -13.74 -16.69
C TYR A 141 -3.97 -14.13 -15.45
N LEU A 142 -4.64 -14.38 -14.32
CA LEU A 142 -3.96 -14.75 -13.07
C LEU A 142 -3.19 -16.07 -13.19
N LYS A 143 -3.76 -17.08 -13.85
CA LYS A 143 -3.10 -18.37 -14.06
C LYS A 143 -1.89 -18.31 -15.00
N SER A 144 -1.83 -17.30 -15.88
CA SER A 144 -0.69 -17.08 -16.77
C SER A 144 0.38 -16.15 -16.17
N HIS A 145 0.04 -15.39 -15.12
CA HIS A 145 0.89 -14.37 -14.51
C HIS A 145 0.99 -14.54 -12.98
N GLU A 146 1.11 -15.79 -12.54
CA GLU A 146 1.46 -16.12 -11.16
C GLU A 146 2.94 -16.51 -11.05
N GLY A 147 3.55 -16.33 -9.87
CA GLY A 147 4.86 -16.92 -9.60
C GLY A 147 5.09 -17.31 -8.15
N ASN A 148 6.13 -18.13 -7.96
CA ASN A 148 6.42 -18.86 -6.72
C ASN A 148 7.06 -18.01 -5.62
#